data_AF-A0A951XBH3-F1
#
_entry.id   AF-A0A951XBH3-F1
#
_cell.length_a   1.000
_cell.length_b   1.000
_cell.length_c   1.000
_cell.angle_alpha   90.00
_cell.angle_beta   90.00
_cell.angle_gamma   90.00
#
_symmetry.space_group_name_H-M   'P 1'
#
loop_
_entity.id
_entity.type
_entity.pdbx_description
1 polymer ?
#
loop_
_entity_poly.entity_id
_entity_poly.type
_entity_poly.pdbx_seq_one_letter_code
_entity_poly.pdbx_strand_id
1 'polypeptide(L)' 'MKINFISVGKDNDSYINSGILHFTQRISHYYKVDWRIIPPPKNSASLSAGVLK' A
#
# COMPACT_ATOMS: atom_id res chain seq x y z
N MET A 1 -4.72 16.35 -11.21
CA MET A 1 -4.02 15.03 -11.20
C MET A 1 -4.27 14.34 -9.85
N LYS A 2 -4.48 13.01 -9.83
CA LYS A 2 -4.67 12.19 -8.61
C LYS A 2 -3.56 11.13 -8.55
N ILE A 3 -2.98 10.94 -7.38
CA ILE A 3 -1.95 9.92 -7.11
C ILE A 3 -2.59 8.81 -6.26
N ASN A 4 -2.45 7.56 -6.71
CA ASN A 4 -2.91 6.39 -5.95
C ASN A 4 -1.69 5.59 -5.50
N PHE A 5 -1.54 5.38 -4.19
CA PHE A 5 -0.56 4.47 -3.61
C PHE A 5 -1.20 3.11 -3.41
N ILE A 6 -0.75 2.10 -4.17
CA ILE A 6 -1.30 0.74 -4.13
C ILE A 6 -0.17 -0.21 -3.71
N SER A 7 -0.38 -0.93 -2.62
CA SER A 7 0.56 -1.93 -2.10
C SER A 7 -0.17 -3.24 -1.82
N VAL A 8 0.54 -4.37 -1.93
CA VAL A 8 0.04 -5.69 -1.56
C VAL A 8 0.78 -6.15 -0.32
N GLY A 9 0.07 -6.49 0.75
CA GLY A 9 0.71 -6.91 1.97
C GLY A 9 -0.13 -6.67 3.22
N LYS A 10 0.57 -6.76 4.36
CA LYS A 10 0.02 -6.35 5.66
C LYS A 10 0.10 -4.83 5.80
N ASP A 11 -0.48 -4.33 6.88
CA ASP A 11 -0.35 -2.92 7.24
C ASP A 11 1.12 -2.52 7.45
N ASN A 12 1.40 -1.23 7.36
CA ASN A 12 2.75 -0.69 7.44
C ASN A 12 3.36 -0.89 8.84
N ASP A 13 4.68 -1.13 8.88
CA ASP A 13 5.40 -1.24 10.15
C ASP A 13 5.33 0.08 10.95
N SER A 14 5.21 -0.04 12.27
CA SER A 14 5.02 1.11 13.17
C SER A 14 6.10 2.20 13.02
N TYR A 15 7.36 1.81 12.79
CA TYR A 15 8.47 2.76 12.64
C TYR A 15 8.35 3.63 11.37
N ILE A 16 7.60 3.19 10.36
CA ILE A 16 7.49 3.85 9.06
C ILE A 16 6.22 4.73 8.96
N ASN A 17 5.24 4.52 9.82
CA ASN A 17 3.96 5.22 9.81
C ASN A 17 4.09 6.75 9.92
N SER A 18 5.02 7.22 10.75
CA SER A 18 5.31 8.66 10.87
C SER A 18 5.79 9.25 9.54
N GLY A 19 6.73 8.57 8.87
CA GLY A 19 7.22 8.96 7.56
C GLY A 19 6.09 9.00 6.52
N ILE A 20 5.30 7.93 6.42
CA ILE A 20 4.16 7.86 5.49
C ILE A 20 3.21 9.03 5.71
N LEU A 21 2.86 9.34 6.97
CA LEU A 21 1.99 10.46 7.30
C LEU A 21 2.60 11.81 6.85
N HIS A 22 3.85 12.08 7.22
CA HIS A 22 4.51 13.34 6.88
C HIS A 22 4.65 13.57 5.37
N PHE A 23 5.04 12.54 4.62
CA PHE A 23 5.21 12.66 3.16
C PHE A 23 3.86 12.71 2.43
N THR A 24 2.87 11.93 2.88
CA THR A 24 1.51 11.97 2.34
C THR A 24 0.89 13.36 2.54
N GLN A 25 1.05 13.95 3.73
CA GLN A 25 0.56 15.30 4.00
C GLN A 25 1.26 16.34 3.12
N ARG A 26 2.56 16.20 2.86
CA ARG A 26 3.27 17.13 1.98
C ARG A 26 2.74 17.08 0.55
N ILE A 27 2.60 15.90 -0.02
CA ILE A 27 2.18 15.75 -1.42
C ILE A 27 0.67 16.02 -1.61
N SER A 28 -0.15 15.87 -0.57
CA SER A 28 -1.58 16.17 -0.64
C SER A 28 -1.91 17.65 -0.84
N HIS A 29 -0.97 18.56 -0.55
CA HIS A 29 -1.11 19.99 -0.90
C HIS A 29 -1.12 20.23 -2.41
N TYR A 30 -0.53 19.33 -3.21
CA TYR A 30 -0.37 19.50 -4.65
C TYR A 30 -1.29 18.59 -5.47
N TYR A 31 -1.60 17.39 -4.95
CA TYR A 31 -2.37 16.38 -5.66
C TYR A 31 -3.37 15.70 -4.72
N LYS A 32 -4.50 15.25 -5.26
CA LYS A 32 -5.39 14.35 -4.52
C LYS A 32 -4.66 13.02 -4.32
N VAL A 33 -4.62 12.53 -3.08
CA VAL A 33 -3.95 11.28 -2.70
C VAL A 33 -4.98 10.25 -2.25
N ASP A 34 -4.74 8.99 -2.59
CA ASP A 34 -5.53 7.85 -2.15
C ASP A 34 -4.60 6.66 -1.87
N TRP A 35 -4.92 5.88 -0.83
CA TRP A 35 -4.12 4.74 -0.38
C TRP A 35 -4.96 3.47 -0.42
N ARG A 36 -4.40 2.40 -0.98
CA ARG A 36 -5.02 1.08 -1.02
C ARG A 36 -4.00 0.00 -0.69
N ILE A 37 -4.18 -0.65 0.46
CA ILE A 37 -3.44 -1.85 0.83
C ILE A 37 -4.32 -3.05 0.51
N ILE A 38 -3.87 -3.87 -0.44
CA ILE A 38 -4.54 -5.09 -0.85
C ILE A 38 -4.01 -6.22 0.04
N PRO A 39 -4.86 -6.90 0.82
CA PRO A 39 -4.40 -8.02 1.64
C PRO A 39 -3.90 -9.15 0.73
N PRO A 40 -2.80 -9.83 1.09
CA PRO A 40 -2.32 -10.97 0.32
C PRO A 40 -3.35 -12.11 0.36
N PRO A 41 -3.44 -12.94 -0.70
CA PRO A 41 -4.33 -14.09 -0.68
C PRO A 41 -3.97 -15.02 0.50
N LYS A 42 -5.00 -15.55 1.16
CA LYS A 42 -4.81 -16.56 2.22
C LYS A 42 -3.98 -17.71 1.63
N ASN A 43 -2.90 -18.08 2.32
CA ASN A 43 -1.94 -19.10 1.88
C ASN A 43 -1.13 -18.76 0.61
N SER A 44 -0.71 -17.50 0.46
CA SER A 44 0.19 -17.05 -0.63
C SER A 44 1.45 -17.91 -0.81
N ALA A 45 1.99 -18.47 0.28
CA ALA A 45 3.16 -19.35 0.25
C ALA A 45 2.87 -20.78 -0.26
N SER A 46 1.60 -21.21 -0.24
CA SER A 46 1.17 -22.55 -0.65
C SER A 46 0.46 -22.56 -2.01
N LEU A 47 0.27 -21.40 -2.64
CA LEU A 47 -0.31 -21.29 -3.97
C LEU A 47 0.77 -21.55 -5.02
N SER A 48 0.52 -22.49 -5.94
CA SER A 48 1.39 -22.71 -7.09
C SER A 48 1.35 -21.49 -8.02
N ALA A 49 2.46 -21.18 -8.68
CA ALA A 49 2.63 -19.98 -9.51
C ALA A 49 1.54 -19.77 -10.59
N GLY A 50 0.82 -20.83 -10.98
CA GLY A 50 -0.28 -20.77 -11.95
C GLY A 50 -1.57 -20.12 -11.45
N VAL A 51 -1.76 -20.00 -10.12
CA VAL A 51 -2.99 -19.49 -9.49
C VAL A 51 -2.86 -18.02 -9.05
N LEU A 52 -1.67 -17.43 -9.14
CA LEU A 52 -1.38 -16.03 -8.77
C LEU A 52 -1.71 -15.01 -9.88
N LYS A 53 -2.50 -15.38 -10.89
CA LYS A 53 -2.91 -14.48 -11.99
C LYS A 53 -4.13 -13.64 -11.65
#